data_AF-A0A8X6RAC0-F1
#
_entry.id   AF-A0A8X6RAC0-F1
#
_cell.length_a   1.000
_cell.length_b   1.000
_cell.length_c   1.000
_cell.angle_alpha   90.00
_cell.angle_beta   90.00
_cell.angle_gamma   90.00
#
_symmetry.space_group_name_H-M   'P 1'
#
loop_
_entity.id
_entity.type
_entity.pdbx_description
1 polymer ?
#
loop_
_entity_poly.entity_id
_entity_poly.type
_entity_poly.pdbx_seq_one_letter_code
_entity_poly.pdbx_strand_id
1 'polypeptide(L)'
;MGDLPESRVCPSSVFQRTGIDFAGPFLIRSSKGRGSRNTKCYICVFVCLATKAVHLEVVSDLTSKAFIACLKRFVARRVNHQRSSAIKEPISMELAEILERSSAS
;
A
#
# COMPACT_ATOMS: atom_id res chain seq x y z
N MET A 1 -7.51 -29.77 -7.36
CA MET A 1 -6.66 -28.55 -7.39
C MET A 1 -7.61 -27.37 -7.44
N GLY A 2 -7.50 -26.41 -6.52
CA GLY A 2 -8.40 -25.24 -6.50
C GLY A 2 -8.00 -24.24 -7.57
N ASP A 3 -8.99 -23.68 -8.27
CA ASP A 3 -8.76 -22.67 -9.29
C ASP A 3 -8.13 -21.41 -8.69
N LEU A 4 -7.04 -20.95 -9.30
CA LEU A 4 -6.38 -19.70 -8.93
C LEU A 4 -7.17 -18.54 -9.54
N PRO A 5 -7.33 -17.42 -8.82
CA PRO A 5 -7.99 -16.25 -9.38
C PRO A 5 -7.21 -15.75 -10.59
N GLU A 6 -7.94 -15.31 -11.63
CA GLU A 6 -7.38 -14.88 -12.92
C GLU A 6 -6.30 -13.79 -12.77
N SER A 7 -6.37 -12.99 -11.71
CA SER A 7 -5.34 -12.01 -11.32
C SER A 7 -3.95 -12.58 -11.05
N ARG A 8 -3.83 -13.89 -10.81
CA ARG A 8 -2.57 -14.62 -10.55
C ARG A 8 -2.08 -15.43 -11.75
N VAL A 9 -2.91 -15.60 -12.77
CA VAL A 9 -2.65 -16.52 -13.89
C VAL A 9 -2.44 -15.75 -15.19
N CYS A 10 -3.05 -14.57 -15.33
CA CYS A 10 -2.85 -13.71 -16.50
C CYS A 10 -1.56 -12.87 -16.37
N PRO A 11 -0.61 -12.99 -17.32
CA PRO A 11 0.57 -12.14 -17.34
C PRO A 11 0.15 -10.67 -17.50
N SER A 12 0.67 -9.81 -16.63
CA SER A 12 0.40 -8.36 -16.59
C SER A 12 1.67 -7.60 -16.23
N SER A 13 1.70 -6.29 -16.48
CA SER A 13 2.88 -5.51 -16.12
C SER A 13 3.05 -5.45 -14.60
N VAL A 14 4.30 -5.32 -14.14
CA VAL A 14 4.61 -5.22 -12.71
C VAL A 14 3.78 -4.13 -12.05
N PHE A 15 3.23 -4.44 -10.86
CA PHE A 15 2.37 -3.56 -10.07
C PHE A 15 1.04 -3.11 -10.73
N GLN A 16 0.64 -3.69 -11.87
CA GLN A 16 -0.66 -3.41 -12.49
C GLN A 16 -1.84 -3.88 -11.63
N ARG A 17 -1.68 -5.04 -10.98
CA ARG A 17 -2.60 -5.57 -9.97
C ARG A 17 -1.83 -5.69 -8.67
N THR A 18 -2.18 -4.87 -7.70
CA THR A 18 -1.46 -4.77 -6.42
C THR A 18 -2.44 -4.94 -5.26
N GLY A 19 -2.18 -5.92 -4.39
CA GLY A 19 -2.85 -6.03 -3.10
C GLY A 19 -2.17 -5.11 -2.09
N ILE A 20 -2.95 -4.58 -1.15
CA ILE A 20 -2.47 -3.65 -0.11
C ILE A 20 -2.85 -4.23 1.24
N ASP A 21 -1.89 -4.20 2.16
CA ASP A 21 -2.10 -4.62 3.54
C ASP A 21 -1.32 -3.70 4.50
N PHE A 22 -1.65 -3.74 5.79
CA PHE A 22 -0.96 -3.00 6.83
C PHE A 22 -0.45 -3.93 7.92
N ALA A 23 0.85 -3.88 8.17
CA ALA A 23 1.46 -4.57 9.29
C ALA A 23 1.59 -3.62 10.48
N GLY A 24 0.92 -4.01 11.59
CA GLY A 24 1.13 -3.66 13.00
C GLY A 24 1.25 -2.17 13.39
N PRO A 25 0.97 -1.82 14.66
CA PRO A 25 1.60 -0.64 15.25
C PRO A 25 3.01 -1.01 15.73
N PHE A 26 4.02 -0.64 14.96
CA PHE A 26 5.42 -0.68 15.37
C PHE A 26 5.77 0.58 16.17
N LEU A 27 6.55 0.43 17.24
CA LEU A 27 7.05 1.57 18.01
C LEU A 27 8.41 1.98 17.47
N ILE A 28 8.46 3.10 16.75
CA ILE A 28 9.71 3.69 16.26
C ILE A 28 10.17 4.82 17.15
N ARG A 29 11.49 4.97 17.27
CA ARG A 29 12.11 6.07 17.99
C ARG A 29 12.35 7.23 17.03
N SER A 30 11.66 8.35 17.25
CA SER A 30 11.72 9.51 16.35
C SER A 30 13.07 10.24 16.37
N SER A 31 13.90 10.07 17.42
CA SER A 31 15.26 10.65 17.47
C SER A 31 16.23 9.87 18.38
N LYS A 32 17.52 9.96 18.08
CA LYS A 32 18.59 9.44 18.96
C LYS A 32 18.82 10.43 20.10
N GLY A 33 18.64 10.01 21.36
CA GLY A 33 18.87 10.85 22.54
C GLY A 33 17.93 10.55 23.71
N ARG A 34 18.36 10.79 24.96
CA ARG A 34 17.55 10.57 26.17
C ARG A 34 16.26 11.41 26.11
N GLY A 35 15.10 10.80 26.36
CA GLY A 35 13.79 11.46 26.31
C GLY A 35 13.05 11.43 24.96
N SER A 36 13.60 10.81 23.91
CA SER A 36 12.85 10.63 22.65
C SER A 36 11.59 9.81 22.90
N ARG A 37 10.44 10.37 22.52
CA ARG A 37 9.17 9.66 22.52
C ARG A 37 9.19 8.57 21.44
N ASN A 38 8.60 7.43 21.78
CA ASN A 38 8.31 6.39 20.82
C ASN A 38 7.00 6.76 20.12
N THR A 39 6.99 6.74 18.80
CA THR A 39 5.81 7.00 17.98
C THR A 39 5.36 5.69 17.36
N LYS A 40 4.05 5.43 17.37
CA LYS A 40 3.48 4.30 16.64
C LYS A 40 3.62 4.59 15.15
N CYS A 41 4.01 3.59 14.38
CA CYS A 41 3.99 3.64 12.93
C CYS A 41 3.51 2.30 12.38
N TYR A 42 3.04 2.32 11.15
CA TYR A 42 2.54 1.16 10.44
C TYR A 42 3.38 0.94 9.19
N ILE A 43 3.45 -0.29 8.71
CA ILE A 43 4.07 -0.59 7.42
C ILE A 43 2.94 -0.90 6.43
N CYS A 44 2.85 -0.11 5.37
CA CYS A 44 1.99 -0.40 4.23
C CYS A 44 2.73 -1.37 3.29
N VAL A 45 2.09 -2.49 3.01
CA VAL A 45 2.61 -3.58 2.21
C VAL A 45 1.89 -3.60 0.87
N PHE A 46 2.62 -3.32 -0.21
CA PHE A 46 2.12 -3.41 -1.58
C PHE A 46 2.63 -4.71 -2.21
N VAL A 47 1.72 -5.62 -2.58
CA VAL A 47 2.05 -6.93 -3.17
C VAL A 47 1.58 -6.98 -4.63
N CYS A 48 2.50 -7.13 -5.58
CA CYS A 48 2.13 -7.38 -6.97
C CYS A 48 1.54 -8.78 -7.13
N LEU A 49 0.30 -8.89 -7.58
CA LEU A 49 -0.40 -10.17 -7.70
C LEU A 49 0.08 -11.02 -8.88
N ALA A 50 0.70 -10.39 -9.87
CA ALA A 50 1.26 -11.07 -11.05
C ALA A 50 2.62 -11.72 -10.78
N THR A 51 3.50 -11.03 -10.03
CA THR A 51 4.89 -11.48 -9.81
C THR A 51 5.21 -11.84 -8.36
N LYS A 52 4.28 -11.57 -7.42
CA LYS A 52 4.50 -11.65 -5.97
C LYS A 52 5.60 -10.70 -5.44
N ALA A 53 5.99 -9.69 -6.20
CA ALA A 53 6.92 -8.67 -5.73
C ALA A 53 6.29 -7.82 -4.61
N VAL A 54 7.05 -7.58 -3.53
CA VAL A 54 6.59 -6.81 -2.37
C VAL A 54 7.31 -5.46 -2.31
N HIS A 55 6.56 -4.39 -2.04
CA HIS A 55 7.07 -3.06 -1.75
C HIS A 55 6.55 -2.60 -0.39
N LEU A 56 7.46 -2.17 0.48
CA LEU A 56 7.16 -1.78 1.86
C LEU A 56 7.37 -0.28 2.03
N GLU A 57 6.38 0.38 2.60
CA GLU A 57 6.42 1.81 2.92
C GLU A 57 6.06 2.03 4.38
N VAL A 58 6.78 2.94 5.04
CA VAL A 58 6.43 3.36 6.40
C VAL A 58 5.34 4.42 6.34
N VAL A 59 4.33 4.27 7.18
CA VAL A 59 3.21 5.19 7.36
C VAL A 59 3.15 5.57 8.83
N SER A 60 2.98 6.86 9.14
CA SER A 60 2.92 7.30 10.53
C SER A 60 1.68 6.77 11.25
N ASP A 61 0.52 6.78 10.58
CA ASP A 61 -0.77 6.47 11.18
C ASP A 61 -1.71 5.84 10.15
N LEU A 62 -2.75 5.12 10.59
CA LEU A 62 -3.78 4.53 9.72
C LEU A 62 -4.81 5.56 9.19
N THR A 63 -4.42 6.83 9.06
CA THR A 63 -5.30 7.87 8.55
C THR A 63 -5.26 7.92 7.02
N SER A 64 -6.38 8.29 6.39
CA SER A 64 -6.48 8.41 4.93
C SER A 64 -5.45 9.38 4.36
N LYS A 65 -5.13 10.47 5.07
CA LYS A 65 -4.09 11.43 4.67
C LYS A 65 -2.70 10.79 4.60
N ALA A 66 -2.33 10.01 5.62
CA ALA A 66 -1.06 9.32 5.66
C ALA A 66 -0.98 8.22 4.58
N PHE A 67 -2.08 7.51 4.33
CA PHE A 67 -2.18 6.53 3.25
C PHE A 67 -2.09 7.16 1.86
N ILE A 68 -2.78 8.26 1.58
CA ILE A 68 -2.68 8.97 0.28
C ILE A 68 -1.24 9.42 0.03
N ALA A 69 -0.54 9.93 1.06
CA ALA A 69 0.87 10.29 0.93
C ALA A 69 1.75 9.07 0.63
N CYS A 70 1.47 7.93 1.25
CA CYS A 70 2.13 6.66 0.98
C CYS A 70 1.88 6.16 -0.46
N LEU A 71 0.62 6.17 -0.90
CA LEU A 71 0.24 5.75 -2.25
C LEU A 71 0.91 6.62 -3.32
N LYS A 72 0.96 7.94 -3.13
CA LYS A 72 1.69 8.85 -4.03
C LYS A 72 3.17 8.48 -4.14
N ARG A 73 3.82 8.14 -3.01
CA ARG A 73 5.23 7.68 -3.00
C ARG A 73 5.40 6.34 -3.72
N PHE A 74 4.48 5.40 -3.54
CA PHE A 74 4.51 4.11 -4.22
C PHE A 74 4.39 4.28 -5.74
N VAL A 75 3.38 5.02 -6.20
CA VAL A 75 3.13 5.28 -7.63
C VAL A 75 4.34 5.98 -8.25
N ALA A 76 4.87 7.02 -7.61
CA ALA A 76 6.02 7.76 -8.11
C ALA A 76 7.29 6.91 -8.24
N ARG A 77 7.44 5.85 -7.43
CA ARG A 77 8.65 5.00 -7.42
C ARG A 77 8.54 3.72 -8.23
N ARG A 78 7.34 3.13 -8.32
CA ARG A 78 7.17 1.74 -8.81
C ARG A 78 6.19 1.60 -9.97
N VAL A 79 5.29 2.56 -10.16
CA VAL A 79 4.34 2.52 -11.28
C VAL A 79 4.93 3.34 -12.42
N ASN A 80 5.59 2.65 -13.35
CA ASN A 80 6.09 3.29 -14.57
C ASN A 80 4.91 3.79 -15.39
N HIS A 81 4.87 5.11 -15.62
CA HIS A 81 3.94 5.77 -16.52
C HIS A 81 4.30 5.43 -17.98
N GLN A 82 4.12 4.19 -18.39
CA GLN A 82 4.21 3.79 -19.79
C GLN A 82 2.77 3.56 -20.26
N ARG A 83 2.20 4.61 -20.86
CA ARG A 83 0.85 4.73 -21.44
C ARG A 83 -0.29 5.09 -20.47
N SER A 84 -0.34 6.39 -20.20
CA SER A 84 -1.58 7.12 -19.90
C SER A 84 -2.63 6.87 -20.98
N SER A 85 -3.66 6.09 -20.67
CA SER A 85 -4.99 6.28 -21.29
C SER A 85 -6.15 5.66 -20.50
N ALA A 86 -5.92 4.86 -19.45
CA ALA A 86 -7.01 4.19 -18.74
C ALA A 86 -6.92 4.18 -17.20
N ILE A 87 -6.04 4.98 -16.59
CA ILE A 87 -6.05 5.18 -15.13
C ILE A 87 -6.61 6.58 -14.83
N LYS A 88 -7.82 6.86 -15.32
CA LYS A 88 -8.64 7.94 -14.77
C LYS A 88 -9.44 7.32 -13.61
N GLU A 89 -8.97 7.57 -12.39
CA GLU A 89 -9.78 7.68 -11.16
C GLU A 89 -10.94 6.67 -11.00
N PRO A 90 -10.68 5.46 -10.47
CA PRO A 90 -11.54 5.00 -9.35
C PRO A 90 -10.81 4.24 -8.23
N ILE A 91 -9.56 3.78 -8.45
CA ILE A 91 -8.84 2.86 -7.53
C ILE A 91 -8.50 3.54 -6.20
N SER A 92 -8.29 4.86 -6.20
CA SER A 92 -7.99 5.67 -5.03
C SER A 92 -9.16 5.76 -4.03
N MET A 93 -10.41 5.76 -4.50
CA MET A 93 -11.59 5.85 -3.63
C MET A 93 -12.01 4.49 -3.06
N GLU A 94 -11.96 3.43 -3.87
CA GLU A 94 -12.39 2.09 -3.45
C GLU A 94 -11.49 1.53 -2.33
N LEU A 95 -10.18 1.78 -2.39
CA LEU A 95 -9.23 1.36 -1.35
C LEU A 95 -9.33 2.18 -0.07
N ALA A 96 -9.69 3.46 -0.14
CA ALA A 96 -9.94 4.28 1.03
C ALA A 96 -11.22 3.81 1.76
N GLU A 97 -12.25 3.43 1.01
CA GLU A 97 -13.50 2.90 1.55
C GLU A 97 -13.31 1.50 2.18
N ILE A 98 -12.47 0.65 1.57
CA ILE A 98 -12.09 -0.66 2.14
C ILE A 98 -11.31 -0.48 3.46
N LEU A 99 -10.41 0.52 3.54
CA LEU A 99 -9.65 0.78 4.76
C LEU A 99 -10.53 1.36 5.88
N GLU A 100 -11.45 2.28 5.56
CA GLU A 100 -12.42 2.82 6.53
C GLU A 100 -13.32 1.71 7.10
N ARG A 101 -13.78 0.77 6.26
CA ARG A 101 -14.57 -0.40 6.69
C ARG A 101 -13.80 -1.35 7.61
N SER A 102 -12.49 -1.52 7.40
CA SER A 102 -11.67 -2.39 8.25
C SER A 102 -11.28 -1.75 9.59
N SER A 103 -11.37 -0.44 9.72
CA SER A 103 -11.05 0.29 10.97
C SER A 103 -12.25 0.48 11.91
N ALA A 104 -13.45 0.08 11.48
CA ALA A 104 -14.70 0.18 12.23
C ALA A 104 -15.17 -1.16 12.84
N SER A 105 -14.32 -2.20 12.85
CA SER A 105 -14.57 -3.49 13.52
C SER A 105 -13.62 -3.72 14.69
#